data_AF-A0A521FMQ3-F1
#
_entry.id   AF-A0A521FMQ3-F1
#
_cell.length_a   1.000
_cell.length_b   1.000
_cell.length_c   1.000
_cell.angle_alpha   90.00
_cell.angle_beta   90.00
_cell.angle_gamma   90.00
#
_symmetry.space_group_name_H-M   'P 1'
#
loop_
_entity.id
_entity.type
_entity.pdbx_description
1 polymer ?
#
loop_
_entity_poly.entity_id
_entity_poly.type
_entity_poly.pdbx_seq_one_letter_code
_entity_poly.pdbx_strand_id
1 'polypeptide(L)'
;MSNELDTLLTALYVDLEDRVLPSLGWSRTHRRGRRPALGDAELLCLAVAQQLLGVASERHWIRYARAHLTGMFPQLPGQSGYGKRLRAAGPLIAAVITELARDVDSWHDVLRLVDSTPLPCAASRETVRRSDLAGHAGYGYCASHSRYFWGFRLYLICTA
;
A
#
# COMPACT_ATOMS: atom_id res chain seq x y z
N MET A 1 11.51 -19.37 -10.09
CA MET A 1 10.95 -18.11 -9.54
C MET A 1 9.44 -18.10 -9.39
N SER A 2 8.63 -18.74 -10.27
CA SER A 2 7.16 -18.77 -10.11
C SER A 2 6.71 -19.48 -8.83
N ASN A 3 7.28 -20.65 -8.51
CA ASN A 3 6.87 -21.46 -7.36
C ASN A 3 7.07 -20.76 -6.01
N GLU A 4 8.06 -19.87 -5.88
CA GLU A 4 8.29 -19.12 -4.65
C GLU A 4 7.24 -18.02 -4.45
N LEU A 5 6.87 -17.32 -5.52
CA LEU A 5 5.81 -16.30 -5.46
C LEU A 5 4.45 -16.93 -5.16
N ASP A 6 4.10 -18.04 -5.82
CA ASP A 6 2.81 -18.70 -5.60
C ASP A 6 2.70 -19.23 -4.18
N THR A 7 3.78 -19.81 -3.64
CA THR A 7 3.85 -20.27 -2.24
C THR A 7 3.70 -19.10 -1.28
N LEU A 8 4.41 -17.99 -1.51
CA LEU A 8 4.32 -16.79 -0.70
C LEU A 8 2.90 -16.20 -0.70
N LEU A 9 2.28 -16.06 -1.87
CA LEU A 9 0.93 -15.51 -1.99
C LEU A 9 -0.11 -16.42 -1.37
N THR A 10 0.09 -17.75 -1.43
CA THR A 10 -0.78 -18.71 -0.76
C THR A 10 -0.65 -18.58 0.77
N ALA A 11 0.57 -18.54 1.29
CA ALA A 11 0.83 -18.37 2.71
C ALA A 11 0.26 -17.04 3.23
N LEU A 12 0.47 -15.95 2.48
CA LEU A 12 -0.10 -14.64 2.80
C LEU A 12 -1.64 -14.68 2.77
N TYR A 13 -2.25 -15.30 1.76
CA TYR A 13 -3.71 -15.40 1.68
C TYR A 13 -4.30 -16.11 2.90
N VAL A 14 -3.73 -17.26 3.27
CA VAL A 14 -4.16 -18.04 4.44
C VAL A 14 -3.98 -17.23 5.72
N ASP A 15 -2.81 -16.60 5.91
CA ASP A 15 -2.55 -15.79 7.11
C ASP A 15 -3.50 -14.59 7.21
N LEU A 16 -3.84 -13.96 6.08
CA LEU A 16 -4.79 -12.86 6.03
C LEU A 16 -6.20 -13.31 6.42
N GLU A 17 -6.71 -14.41 5.85
CA GLU A 17 -8.08 -14.88 6.10
C GLU A 17 -8.24 -15.50 7.49
N ASP A 18 -7.27 -16.30 7.94
CA ASP A 18 -7.40 -17.08 9.17
C ASP A 18 -7.04 -16.29 10.43
N ARG A 19 -6.15 -15.29 10.30
CA ARG A 19 -5.59 -14.57 11.45
C ARG A 19 -5.75 -13.06 11.37
N VAL A 20 -5.20 -12.42 10.35
CA VAL A 20 -5.08 -10.94 10.32
C VAL A 20 -6.45 -10.27 10.21
N LEU A 21 -7.27 -10.62 9.21
CA LEU A 21 -8.58 -10.00 9.03
C LEU A 21 -9.53 -10.26 10.22
N PRO A 22 -9.59 -11.48 10.80
CA PRO A 22 -10.30 -11.73 12.05
C PRO A 22 -9.80 -10.89 13.23
N SER A 23 -8.48 -10.77 13.42
CA SER A 23 -7.90 -9.97 14.52
C SER A 23 -8.25 -8.48 14.43
N LEU A 24 -8.37 -7.97 13.20
CA LEU A 24 -8.81 -6.61 12.91
C LEU A 24 -10.33 -6.40 13.09
N GLY A 25 -11.09 -7.48 13.36
CA GLY A 25 -12.55 -7.46 13.29
C GLY A 25 -13.07 -7.08 11.90
N TRP A 26 -12.25 -7.29 10.86
CA TRP A 26 -12.57 -6.87 9.50
C TRP A 26 -13.54 -7.86 8.88
N SER A 27 -14.73 -7.37 8.53
CA SER A 27 -15.67 -8.15 7.74
C SER A 27 -16.46 -7.27 6.78
N ARG A 28 -16.73 -7.81 5.59
CA ARG A 28 -17.62 -7.19 4.61
C ARG A 28 -19.09 -7.56 4.82
N THR A 29 -19.43 -8.39 5.80
CA THR A 29 -20.81 -8.85 6.08
C THR A 29 -21.76 -7.67 6.31
N HIS A 30 -21.28 -6.60 6.95
CA HIS A 30 -22.09 -5.43 7.31
C HIS A 30 -22.09 -4.32 6.24
N ARG A 31 -21.35 -4.48 5.13
CA ARG A 31 -21.29 -3.45 4.09
C ARG A 31 -22.44 -3.62 3.10
N ARG A 32 -23.20 -2.54 2.92
CA ARG A 32 -24.27 -2.47 1.92
C ARG A 32 -23.68 -2.54 0.49
N GLY A 33 -24.39 -3.21 -0.41
CA GLY A 33 -24.04 -3.31 -1.83
C GLY A 33 -23.56 -4.70 -2.26
N ARG A 34 -23.34 -4.86 -3.57
CA ARG A 34 -22.86 -6.13 -4.16
C ARG A 34 -21.45 -6.43 -3.67
N ARG A 35 -21.23 -7.66 -3.18
CA ARG A 35 -19.89 -8.13 -2.81
C ARG A 35 -18.98 -8.13 -4.05
N PRO A 36 -17.77 -7.56 -3.98
CA PRO A 36 -16.81 -7.67 -5.06
C PRO A 36 -16.49 -9.14 -5.36
N ALA A 37 -16.26 -9.46 -6.64
CA ALA A 37 -15.91 -10.82 -7.05
C ALA A 37 -14.52 -11.24 -6.56
N LEU A 38 -13.58 -10.29 -6.49
CA LEU A 38 -12.27 -10.46 -5.87
C LEU A 38 -12.38 -10.07 -4.38
N GLY A 39 -11.98 -10.94 -3.46
CA GLY A 39 -11.95 -10.71 -2.02
C GLY A 39 -11.03 -9.56 -1.60
N ASP A 40 -11.06 -9.20 -0.31
CA ASP A 40 -10.13 -8.20 0.24
C ASP A 40 -8.75 -8.82 0.50
N ALA A 41 -8.67 -10.08 0.99
CA ALA A 41 -7.41 -10.81 1.11
C ALA A 41 -6.73 -11.02 -0.26
N GLU A 42 -7.50 -11.41 -1.29
CA GLU A 42 -6.98 -11.53 -2.66
C GLU A 42 -6.48 -10.19 -3.22
N LEU A 43 -7.18 -9.09 -2.93
CA LEU A 43 -6.75 -7.74 -3.32
C LEU A 43 -5.41 -7.37 -2.68
N LEU A 44 -5.24 -7.69 -1.39
CA LEU A 44 -3.99 -7.46 -0.66
C LEU A 44 -2.84 -8.33 -1.21
N CYS A 45 -3.10 -9.60 -1.52
CA CYS A 45 -2.11 -10.48 -2.15
C CYS A 45 -1.65 -9.92 -3.51
N LEU A 46 -2.58 -9.44 -4.33
CA LEU A 46 -2.24 -8.78 -5.60
C LEU A 46 -1.46 -7.50 -5.41
N ALA A 47 -1.76 -6.71 -4.38
CA ALA A 47 -1.01 -5.50 -4.06
C ALA A 47 0.44 -5.83 -3.67
N VAL A 48 0.63 -6.83 -2.81
CA VAL A 48 1.97 -7.33 -2.41
C VAL A 48 2.73 -7.86 -3.62
N ALA A 49 2.09 -8.71 -4.44
CA ALA A 49 2.70 -9.23 -5.66
C ALA A 49 3.15 -8.12 -6.61
N GLN A 50 2.33 -7.07 -6.80
CA GLN A 50 2.68 -5.93 -7.63
C GLN A 50 3.95 -5.23 -7.13
N GLN A 51 4.07 -5.04 -5.81
CA GLN A 51 5.24 -4.40 -5.20
C GLN A 51 6.50 -5.27 -5.30
N LEU A 52 6.40 -6.57 -4.97
CA LEU A 52 7.54 -7.49 -5.04
C LEU A 52 8.09 -7.63 -6.47
N LEU A 53 7.21 -7.55 -7.47
CA LEU A 53 7.59 -7.60 -8.88
C LEU A 53 8.01 -6.22 -9.44
N GLY A 54 7.97 -5.16 -8.64
CA GLY A 54 8.40 -3.81 -9.05
C GLY A 54 7.56 -3.17 -10.17
N VAL A 55 6.30 -3.60 -10.34
CA VAL A 55 5.47 -3.14 -11.47
C VAL A 55 4.74 -1.84 -11.11
N ALA A 56 5.32 -0.69 -11.46
CA ALA A 56 4.74 0.62 -11.13
C ALA A 56 3.45 0.96 -11.91
N SER A 57 3.28 0.44 -13.14
CA SER A 57 2.12 0.76 -13.98
C SER A 57 0.94 -0.16 -13.70
N GLU A 58 -0.18 0.37 -13.19
CA GLU A 58 -1.42 -0.41 -12.96
C GLU A 58 -1.90 -1.12 -14.24
N ARG A 59 -1.75 -0.49 -15.41
CA ARG A 59 -2.15 -1.09 -16.69
C ARG A 59 -1.26 -2.27 -17.05
N HIS A 60 0.06 -2.13 -16.86
CA HIS A 60 0.98 -3.23 -17.07
C HIS A 60 0.71 -4.35 -16.06
N TRP A 61 0.50 -3.99 -14.80
CA TRP A 61 0.21 -4.92 -13.72
C TRP A 61 -0.99 -5.81 -14.02
N ILE A 62 -2.14 -5.24 -14.38
CA ILE A 62 -3.33 -6.05 -14.69
C ILE A 62 -3.13 -6.96 -15.89
N ARG A 63 -2.38 -6.53 -16.90
CA ARG A 63 -2.02 -7.41 -18.03
C ARG A 63 -1.14 -8.57 -17.57
N TYR A 64 -0.13 -8.29 -16.74
CA TYR A 64 0.75 -9.30 -16.19
C TYR A 64 -0.01 -10.30 -15.31
N ALA A 65 -0.83 -9.80 -14.37
CA ALA A 65 -1.62 -10.63 -13.46
C ALA A 65 -2.59 -11.53 -14.22
N ARG A 66 -3.23 -11.05 -15.30
CA ARG A 66 -4.10 -11.88 -16.14
C ARG A 66 -3.34 -12.99 -16.87
N ALA A 67 -2.10 -12.75 -17.27
CA ALA A 67 -1.30 -13.74 -17.97
C ALA A 67 -0.72 -14.81 -17.04
N HIS A 68 -0.35 -14.43 -15.80
CA HIS A 68 0.45 -15.31 -14.93
C HIS A 68 -0.23 -15.70 -13.62
N LEU A 69 -1.21 -14.93 -13.14
CA LEU A 69 -1.78 -15.10 -11.80
C LEU A 69 -3.28 -15.47 -11.81
N THR A 70 -3.90 -15.60 -12.99
CA THR A 70 -5.32 -15.98 -13.12
C THR A 70 -5.62 -17.36 -12.51
N GLY A 71 -4.63 -18.26 -12.46
CA GLY A 71 -4.79 -19.56 -11.80
C GLY A 71 -5.09 -19.43 -10.30
N MET A 72 -4.49 -18.45 -9.62
CA MET A 72 -4.73 -18.17 -8.20
C MET A 72 -5.85 -17.15 -7.98
N PHE A 73 -5.98 -16.17 -8.88
CA PHE A 73 -6.94 -15.07 -8.78
C PHE A 73 -7.86 -15.03 -10.02
N PRO A 74 -8.87 -15.91 -10.11
CA PRO A 74 -9.70 -16.02 -11.31
C PRO A 74 -10.60 -14.80 -11.55
N GLN A 75 -10.93 -14.05 -10.50
CA GLN A 75 -11.87 -12.92 -10.55
C GLN A 75 -11.17 -11.54 -10.65
N LEU A 76 -10.07 -11.47 -11.40
CA LEU A 76 -9.29 -10.23 -11.56
C LEU A 76 -10.12 -9.08 -12.18
N PRO A 77 -10.28 -7.94 -11.47
CA PRO A 77 -10.98 -6.79 -12.01
C PRO A 77 -10.21 -6.15 -13.17
N GLY A 78 -10.90 -5.33 -13.96
CA GLY A 78 -10.23 -4.43 -14.90
C GLY A 78 -9.36 -3.38 -14.19
N GLN A 79 -8.46 -2.74 -14.93
CA GLN A 79 -7.51 -1.74 -14.38
C GLN A 79 -8.20 -0.65 -13.55
N SER A 80 -9.30 -0.07 -14.03
CA SER A 80 -10.03 0.94 -13.28
C SER A 80 -10.65 0.41 -11.98
N GLY A 81 -11.15 -0.84 -12.01
CA GLY A 81 -11.73 -1.50 -10.84
C GLY A 81 -10.66 -1.84 -9.79
N TYR A 82 -9.52 -2.36 -10.23
CA TYR A 82 -8.36 -2.62 -9.37
C TYR A 82 -7.89 -1.34 -8.68
N GLY A 83 -7.57 -0.30 -9.45
CA GLY A 83 -7.04 0.95 -8.90
C GLY A 83 -8.02 1.64 -7.93
N LYS A 84 -9.32 1.67 -8.26
CA LYS A 84 -10.34 2.23 -7.34
C LYS A 84 -10.40 1.47 -6.03
N ARG A 85 -10.34 0.13 -6.08
CA ARG A 85 -10.38 -0.69 -4.88
C ARG A 85 -9.11 -0.59 -4.05
N LEU A 86 -7.94 -0.58 -4.70
CA LEU A 86 -6.66 -0.44 -4.02
C LEU A 86 -6.60 0.89 -3.25
N ARG A 87 -7.02 1.99 -3.90
CA ARG A 87 -7.12 3.31 -3.23
C ARG A 87 -8.10 3.31 -2.06
N ALA A 88 -9.27 2.68 -2.23
CA ALA A 88 -10.25 2.57 -1.15
C ALA A 88 -9.79 1.65 0.00
N ALA A 89 -8.88 0.72 -0.27
CA ALA A 89 -8.31 -0.20 0.71
C ALA A 89 -7.17 0.40 1.54
N GLY A 90 -6.79 1.68 1.32
CA GLY A 90 -5.70 2.33 2.05
C GLY A 90 -5.73 2.12 3.57
N PRO A 91 -6.85 2.35 4.26
CA PRO A 91 -6.95 2.08 5.70
C PRO A 91 -6.77 0.60 6.08
N LEU A 92 -7.28 -0.32 5.25
CA LEU A 92 -7.10 -1.75 5.48
C LEU A 92 -5.64 -2.17 5.29
N ILE A 93 -4.97 -1.67 4.25
CA ILE A 93 -3.56 -1.93 3.98
C ILE A 93 -2.72 -1.47 5.17
N ALA A 94 -2.96 -0.26 5.68
CA ALA A 94 -2.25 0.26 6.85
C ALA A 94 -2.47 -0.61 8.10
N ALA A 95 -3.71 -1.04 8.34
CA ALA A 95 -4.04 -1.92 9.46
C ALA A 95 -3.36 -3.29 9.34
N VAL A 96 -3.41 -3.91 8.16
CA VAL A 96 -2.76 -5.20 7.87
C VAL A 96 -1.25 -5.11 8.03
N ILE A 97 -0.61 -4.06 7.50
CA ILE A 97 0.83 -3.83 7.69
C ILE A 97 1.15 -3.71 9.18
N THR A 98 0.31 -3.01 9.94
CA THR A 98 0.50 -2.84 11.39
C THR A 98 0.38 -4.16 12.15
N GLU A 99 -0.62 -4.99 11.82
CA GLU A 99 -0.78 -6.31 12.46
C GLU A 99 0.36 -7.24 12.11
N LEU A 100 0.76 -7.33 10.84
CA LEU A 100 1.91 -8.14 10.42
C LEU A 100 3.22 -7.65 11.07
N ALA A 101 3.38 -6.34 11.24
CA ALA A 101 4.55 -5.78 11.90
C ALA A 101 4.67 -6.20 13.37
N ARG A 102 3.57 -6.56 14.04
CA ARG A 102 3.59 -7.04 15.44
C ARG A 102 4.24 -8.40 15.60
N ASP A 103 4.31 -9.19 14.54
CA ASP A 103 4.93 -10.51 14.55
C ASP A 103 6.45 -10.45 14.40
N VAL A 104 6.99 -9.28 14.05
CA VAL A 104 8.43 -9.08 13.95
C VAL A 104 8.97 -8.88 15.36
N ASP A 105 9.99 -9.64 15.76
CA ASP A 105 10.61 -9.56 17.11
C ASP A 105 10.94 -8.13 17.52
N SER A 106 11.41 -7.34 16.56
CA SER A 106 11.78 -5.93 16.77
C SER A 106 10.60 -4.99 17.03
N TRP A 107 9.34 -5.46 16.94
CA TRP A 107 8.15 -4.65 17.18
C TRP A 107 8.15 -3.99 18.55
N HIS A 108 8.70 -4.67 19.56
CA HIS A 108 8.78 -4.18 20.93
C HIS A 108 10.07 -3.42 21.23
N ASP A 109 10.94 -3.22 20.25
CA ASP A 109 12.19 -2.52 20.44
C ASP A 109 11.98 -1.03 20.72
N VAL A 110 12.80 -0.51 21.63
CA VAL A 110 12.85 0.90 21.99
C VAL A 110 13.57 1.70 20.91
N LEU A 111 14.57 1.10 20.24
CA LEU A 111 15.28 1.74 19.15
C LEU A 111 14.40 1.78 17.90
N ARG A 112 14.20 2.98 17.36
CA ARG A 112 13.49 3.22 16.10
C ARG A 112 14.37 4.00 15.15
N LEU A 113 14.50 3.49 13.94
CA LEU A 113 15.11 4.22 12.84
C LEU A 113 14.05 5.18 12.28
N VAL A 114 14.41 6.45 12.15
CA VAL A 114 13.55 7.46 11.55
C VAL A 114 14.24 8.05 10.35
N ASP A 115 13.65 7.85 9.17
CA ASP A 115 14.06 8.55 7.95
C ASP A 115 12.97 9.52 7.50
N SER A 116 13.39 10.62 6.86
CA SER A 116 12.46 11.64 6.38
C SER A 116 12.71 11.94 4.91
N THR A 117 11.69 11.70 4.08
CA THR A 117 11.73 11.97 2.64
C THR A 117 10.85 13.17 2.30
N PRO A 118 11.35 14.17 1.54
CA PRO A 118 10.54 15.28 1.10
C PRO A 118 9.47 14.82 0.10
N LEU A 119 8.24 15.29 0.29
CA LEU A 119 7.14 15.18 -0.66
C LEU A 119 6.89 16.57 -1.27
N PRO A 120 7.63 16.96 -2.32
CA PRO A 120 7.46 18.27 -2.95
C PRO A 120 6.09 18.37 -3.63
N CYS A 121 5.33 19.40 -3.29
CA CYS A 121 4.02 19.68 -3.90
C CYS A 121 4.08 20.85 -4.88
N ALA A 122 4.99 21.81 -4.66
CA ALA A 122 5.17 22.95 -5.54
C ALA A 122 6.61 23.47 -5.49
N ALA A 123 6.97 24.26 -6.52
CA ALA A 123 8.26 24.95 -6.60
C ALA A 123 8.12 26.48 -6.73
N SER A 124 6.98 27.00 -7.20
CA SER A 124 6.78 28.44 -7.43
C SER A 124 5.95 29.09 -6.33
N ARG A 125 6.27 30.35 -5.99
CA ARG A 125 5.51 31.12 -4.99
C ARG A 125 4.03 31.31 -5.37
N GLU A 126 3.75 31.43 -6.67
CA GLU A 126 2.39 31.63 -7.17
C GLU A 126 1.54 30.35 -7.01
N THR A 127 2.12 29.19 -7.32
CA THR A 127 1.48 27.88 -7.08
C THR A 127 1.20 27.69 -5.58
N VAL A 128 2.17 28.04 -4.72
CA VAL A 128 2.00 27.95 -3.25
C VAL A 128 0.84 28.80 -2.76
N ARG A 129 0.72 30.06 -3.22
CA ARG A 129 -0.33 31.00 -2.78
C ARG A 129 -1.73 30.59 -3.24
N ARG A 130 -1.85 29.85 -4.33
CA ARG A 130 -3.12 29.41 -4.92
C ARG A 130 -3.47 27.95 -4.61
N SER A 131 -2.61 27.24 -3.88
CA SER A 131 -2.81 25.83 -3.58
C SER A 131 -3.76 25.67 -2.39
N ASP A 132 -4.71 24.75 -2.50
CA ASP A 132 -5.55 24.31 -1.37
C ASP A 132 -4.74 23.61 -0.25
N LEU A 133 -3.46 23.31 -0.49
CA LEU A 133 -2.53 22.81 0.51
C LEU A 133 -1.91 23.94 1.36
N ALA A 134 -2.16 25.21 1.02
CA ALA A 134 -1.69 26.34 1.81
C ALA A 134 -2.28 26.28 3.23
N GLY A 135 -1.41 26.29 4.24
CA GLY A 135 -1.78 26.07 5.66
C GLY A 135 -1.52 24.65 6.16
N HIS A 136 -1.37 23.67 5.26
CA HIS A 136 -0.98 22.30 5.58
C HIS A 136 0.46 21.98 5.17
N ALA A 137 0.87 22.42 3.98
CA ALA A 137 2.21 22.26 3.45
C ALA A 137 3.12 23.46 3.79
N GLY A 138 4.42 23.21 3.89
CA GLY A 138 5.42 24.20 4.29
C GLY A 138 6.69 24.17 3.44
N TYR A 139 7.52 25.19 3.58
CA TYR A 139 8.86 25.20 2.98
C TYR A 139 9.82 24.34 3.80
N GLY A 140 10.65 23.57 3.12
CA GLY A 140 11.69 22.75 3.73
C GLY A 140 12.91 22.62 2.84
N TYR A 141 14.01 22.14 3.43
CA TYR A 141 15.24 21.81 2.72
C TYR A 141 15.51 20.31 2.79
N CYS A 142 15.87 19.73 1.65
CA CYS A 142 16.31 18.35 1.51
C CYS A 142 17.82 18.33 1.24
N ALA A 143 18.60 17.90 2.24
CA ALA A 143 20.06 17.87 2.16
C ALA A 143 20.56 16.86 1.11
N SER A 144 19.95 15.67 1.02
CA SER A 144 20.36 14.61 0.08
C SER A 144 20.29 15.03 -1.39
N HIS A 145 19.33 15.90 -1.73
CA HIS A 145 19.18 16.44 -3.08
C HIS A 145 19.59 17.92 -3.18
N SER A 146 20.16 18.48 -2.10
CA SER A 146 20.55 19.88 -1.98
C SER A 146 19.52 20.88 -2.54
N ARG A 147 18.24 20.71 -2.19
CA ARG A 147 17.15 21.51 -2.75
C ARG A 147 16.12 21.97 -1.72
N TYR A 148 15.59 23.16 -1.94
CA TYR A 148 14.38 23.63 -1.27
C TYR A 148 13.15 23.03 -1.93
N PHE A 149 12.12 22.78 -1.13
CA PHE A 149 10.82 22.36 -1.60
C PHE A 149 9.72 23.05 -0.81
N TRP A 150 8.54 23.18 -1.41
CA TRP A 150 7.32 23.43 -0.68
C TRP A 150 6.43 22.20 -0.75
N GLY A 151 6.00 21.68 0.40
CA GLY A 151 5.25 20.42 0.47
C GLY A 151 5.26 19.81 1.87
N PHE A 152 5.33 18.49 1.94
CA PHE A 152 5.33 17.72 3.18
C PHE A 152 6.66 17.02 3.41
N ARG A 153 6.90 16.59 4.65
CA ARG A 153 7.98 15.66 4.97
C ARG A 153 7.35 14.35 5.42
N LEU A 154 7.57 13.29 4.65
CA LEU A 154 7.13 11.96 5.01
C LEU A 154 8.15 11.36 5.97
N TYR A 155 7.70 11.02 7.17
CA TYR A 155 8.53 10.31 8.14
C TYR A 155 8.22 8.81 8.08
N LEU A 156 9.25 8.01 7.86
CA LEU A 156 9.20 6.56 7.99
C LEU A 156 9.84 6.19 9.32
N ILE A 157 9.10 5.47 10.16
CA ILE A 157 9.60 4.93 11.42
C ILE A 157 9.68 3.42 11.26
N CYS A 158 10.88 2.87 11.36
CA CYS A 158 11.15 1.44 11.28
C CYS A 158 11.74 0.94 12.59
N THR A 159 11.52 -0.33 12.88
CA THR A 159 12.31 -1.07 13.87
C THR A 159 13.72 -1.30 13.34
N ALA A 160 14.68 -1.47 14.25
CA ALA A 160 16.09 -1.64 13.90
C ALA A 160 16.42 -3.09 13.50
#